data_AF-A0A916F4K4-F1
#
_entry.id   AF-A0A916F4K4-F1
#
_cell.length_a   1.000
_cell.length_b   1.000
_cell.length_c   1.000
_cell.angle_alpha   90.00
_cell.angle_beta   90.00
_cell.angle_gamma   90.00
#
_symmetry.space_group_name_H-M   'P 1'
#
loop_
_entity.id
_entity.type
_entity.pdbx_description
1 polymer ?
#
loop_
_entity_poly.entity_id
_entity_poly.type
_entity_poly.pdbx_seq_one_letter_code
_entity_poly.pdbx_strand_id
1 'polypeptide(L)'
;MNSAPDIHIESDFMFKYIPIFLQRFGMEYYRENFCIEFFVNERLTGCTISSSIVLSYNPAKDDLHVSRFHPELYLEPNSKYMSAVCFYLIIQHSSGLFAVPHACHISLETVPLICNGFYKKLKDFDFHVNRYGLGNVVELESTISKCSRDTSMIMEHHYSPGEIPFMK
;
A
#
# COMPACT_ATOMS: atom_id res chain seq x y z
N MET A 1 8.39 29.28 -12.87
CA MET A 1 9.44 28.94 -11.89
C MET A 1 9.31 27.46 -11.64
N ASN A 2 10.25 26.65 -12.14
CA ASN A 2 10.25 25.21 -11.92
C ASN A 2 10.91 24.94 -10.57
N SER A 3 10.12 24.86 -9.51
CA SER A 3 10.57 24.21 -8.29
C SER A 3 10.86 22.75 -8.63
N ALA A 4 12.09 22.31 -8.39
CA ALA A 4 12.44 20.90 -8.48
C ALA A 4 11.45 20.10 -7.62
N PRO A 5 11.03 18.90 -8.06
CA PRO A 5 10.17 18.08 -7.23
C PRO A 5 10.87 17.80 -5.91
N ASP A 6 10.22 18.14 -4.80
CA ASP A 6 10.71 17.89 -3.45
C ASP A 6 10.75 16.37 -3.27
N ILE A 7 11.92 15.77 -3.46
CA ILE A 7 12.10 14.32 -3.30
C ILE A 7 12.02 14.06 -1.80
N HIS A 8 10.94 13.42 -1.38
CA HIS A 8 10.77 13.07 0.02
C HIS A 8 11.84 12.04 0.41
N ILE A 9 12.62 12.35 1.44
CA ILE A 9 13.62 11.44 1.99
C ILE A 9 12.88 10.36 2.78
N GLU A 10 13.16 9.10 2.49
CA GLU A 10 12.60 7.97 3.24
C GLU A 10 12.87 8.12 4.74
N SER A 11 11.85 7.92 5.59
CA SER A 11 12.06 8.01 7.03
C SER A 11 13.02 6.94 7.53
N ASP A 12 13.74 7.24 8.63
CA ASP A 12 14.59 6.27 9.33
C ASP A 12 13.84 4.97 9.68
N PHE A 13 12.53 5.09 9.91
CA PHE A 13 11.66 3.95 10.17
C PHE A 13 11.58 3.02 8.95
N MET A 14 11.25 3.56 7.78
CA MET A 14 11.16 2.77 6.55
C MET A 14 12.52 2.23 6.14
N PHE A 15 13.57 3.04 6.25
CA PHE A 15 14.95 2.63 5.99
C PHE A 15 15.37 1.40 6.81
N LYS A 16 14.97 1.37 8.09
CA LYS A 16 15.26 0.25 8.99
C LYS A 16 14.45 -1.00 8.68
N TYR A 17 13.14 -0.86 8.44
CA TYR A 17 12.23 -2.01 8.40
C TYR A 17 11.99 -2.60 7.01
N ILE A 18 12.22 -1.84 5.93
CA ILE A 18 12.11 -2.38 4.56
C ILE A 18 13.06 -3.56 4.33
N PRO A 19 14.38 -3.50 4.65
CA PRO A 19 15.27 -4.63 4.43
C PRO A 19 14.83 -5.88 5.21
N ILE A 20 14.31 -5.70 6.42
CA ILE A 20 13.80 -6.79 7.27
C ILE A 20 12.56 -7.42 6.64
N PHE A 21 11.65 -6.60 6.12
CA PHE A 21 10.48 -7.07 5.39
C PHE A 21 10.91 -7.88 4.17
N LEU A 22 11.83 -7.36 3.36
CA LEU A 22 12.28 -7.99 2.12
C LEU A 22 13.12 -9.25 2.34
N GLN A 23 13.73 -9.44 3.51
CA GLN A 23 14.38 -10.69 3.85
C GLN A 23 13.38 -11.84 4.04
N ARG A 24 12.15 -11.53 4.46
CA ARG A 24 11.16 -12.51 4.91
C ARG A 24 10.01 -12.68 3.94
N PHE A 25 9.56 -11.59 3.34
CA PHE A 25 8.34 -11.54 2.54
C PHE A 25 8.65 -11.15 1.11
N GLY A 26 7.99 -11.83 0.17
CA GLY A 26 7.93 -11.44 -1.22
C GLY A 26 6.60 -10.74 -1.48
N MET A 27 6.58 -9.96 -2.55
CA MET A 27 5.39 -9.26 -2.99
C MET A 27 5.22 -9.49 -4.47
N GLU A 28 3.99 -9.78 -4.85
CA GLU A 28 3.57 -9.89 -6.23
C GLU A 28 2.37 -8.98 -6.47
N TYR A 29 2.13 -8.60 -7.73
CA TYR A 29 0.98 -7.78 -8.08
C TYR A 29 0.36 -8.22 -9.40
N TYR A 30 -0.96 -8.14 -9.48
CA TYR A 30 -1.69 -8.20 -10.74
C TYR A 30 -2.29 -6.83 -11.03
N ARG A 31 -2.19 -6.38 -12.29
CA ARG A 31 -2.76 -5.10 -12.72
C ARG A 31 -3.77 -5.30 -13.83
N GLU A 32 -4.93 -4.68 -13.68
CA GLU A 32 -5.90 -4.52 -14.75
C GLU A 32 -6.32 -3.05 -14.85
N ASN A 33 -5.97 -2.39 -15.96
CA ASN A 33 -6.21 -0.96 -16.19
C ASN A 33 -5.62 -0.08 -15.06
N PHE A 34 -6.49 0.53 -14.26
CA PHE A 34 -6.18 1.39 -13.12
C PHE A 34 -6.40 0.68 -11.78
N CYS A 35 -6.61 -0.64 -11.77
CA CYS A 35 -6.74 -1.44 -10.57
C CYS A 35 -5.50 -2.33 -10.40
N ILE A 36 -5.02 -2.47 -9.17
CA ILE A 36 -3.94 -3.38 -8.81
C ILE A 36 -4.37 -4.21 -7.59
N GLU A 37 -4.11 -5.50 -7.68
CA GLU A 37 -4.19 -6.46 -6.58
C GLU A 37 -2.78 -6.87 -6.17
N PHE A 38 -2.47 -6.82 -4.88
CA PHE A 38 -1.18 -7.24 -4.35
C PHE A 38 -1.31 -8.51 -3.53
N PHE A 39 -0.27 -9.34 -3.63
CA PHE A 39 -0.10 -10.57 -2.89
C PHE A 39 1.16 -10.47 -2.04
N VAL A 40 1.09 -10.95 -0.81
CA VAL A 40 2.25 -11.07 0.07
C VAL A 40 2.47 -12.55 0.33
N ASN A 41 3.70 -13.02 0.14
CA ASN A 41 4.08 -14.40 0.38
C ASN A 41 5.28 -14.49 1.34
N GLU A 42 5.41 -15.60 2.04
CA GLU A 42 6.62 -15.92 2.77
C GLU A 42 7.69 -16.39 1.78
N ARG A 43 8.88 -15.77 1.80
CA ARG A 43 9.93 -16.09 0.82
C ARG A 43 10.48 -17.51 0.94
N LEU A 44 10.56 -18.05 2.16
CA LEU A 44 11.20 -19.34 2.40
C LEU A 44 10.33 -20.51 1.94
N THR A 45 9.01 -20.42 2.15
CA THR A 45 8.07 -21.48 1.82
C THR A 45 7.30 -21.22 0.52
N GLY A 46 7.23 -19.96 0.08
CA GLY A 46 6.37 -19.53 -1.01
C GLY A 46 4.89 -19.46 -0.63
N CYS A 47 4.52 -19.72 0.63
CA CYS A 47 3.13 -19.68 1.07
C CYS A 47 2.57 -18.25 1.00
N THR A 48 1.41 -18.09 0.35
CA THR A 48 0.69 -16.82 0.34
C THR A 48 0.18 -16.50 1.73
N ILE A 49 0.60 -15.34 2.26
CA ILE A 49 0.15 -14.78 3.53
C ILE A 49 -1.08 -13.91 3.30
N SER A 50 -1.11 -13.13 2.21
CA SER A 50 -2.27 -12.29 1.89
C SER A 50 -2.50 -12.23 0.40
N SER A 51 -3.79 -12.22 0.04
CA SER A 51 -4.29 -12.09 -1.34
C SER A 51 -5.39 -11.04 -1.45
N SER A 52 -5.43 -10.09 -0.53
CA SER A 52 -6.60 -9.22 -0.31
C SER A 52 -6.21 -7.76 -0.19
N ILE A 53 -5.19 -7.33 -0.95
CA ILE A 53 -4.75 -5.94 -0.99
C ILE A 53 -5.13 -5.38 -2.36
N VAL A 54 -6.04 -4.42 -2.40
CA VAL A 54 -6.58 -3.88 -3.66
C VAL A 54 -6.53 -2.36 -3.63
N LEU A 55 -5.99 -1.79 -4.71
CA LEU A 55 -5.90 -0.36 -4.94
C LEU A 55 -6.46 -0.04 -6.32
N SER A 56 -7.05 1.15 -6.46
CA SER A 56 -7.48 1.68 -7.74
C SER A 56 -7.06 3.14 -7.87
N TYR A 57 -6.65 3.54 -9.06
CA TYR A 57 -6.30 4.92 -9.37
C TYR A 57 -7.40 5.57 -10.20
N ASN A 58 -7.79 6.79 -9.82
CA ASN A 58 -8.70 7.62 -10.57
C ASN A 58 -7.96 8.83 -11.15
N PRO A 59 -7.55 8.79 -12.43
CA PRO A 59 -6.82 9.89 -13.06
C PRO A 59 -7.63 11.20 -13.15
N ALA A 60 -8.96 11.15 -13.11
CA ALA A 60 -9.78 12.35 -13.20
C ALA A 60 -9.85 13.12 -11.86
N LYS A 61 -9.48 12.48 -10.75
CA LYS A 61 -9.48 13.06 -9.41
C LYS A 61 -8.10 13.11 -8.76
N ASP A 62 -7.07 12.64 -9.47
CA ASP A 62 -5.73 12.41 -8.92
C ASP A 62 -5.78 11.68 -7.56
N ASP A 63 -6.55 10.58 -7.51
CA ASP A 63 -6.83 9.84 -6.28
C ASP A 63 -6.44 8.37 -6.41
N LEU A 64 -5.56 7.90 -5.52
CA LEU A 64 -5.22 6.50 -5.33
C LEU A 64 -6.04 5.95 -4.16
N HIS A 65 -7.12 5.25 -4.50
CA HIS A 65 -8.03 4.68 -3.52
C HIS A 65 -7.57 3.29 -3.07
N VAL A 66 -7.40 3.10 -1.77
CA VAL A 66 -7.11 1.79 -1.16
C VAL A 66 -8.43 1.12 -0.79
N SER A 67 -8.94 0.29 -1.69
CA SER A 67 -10.21 -0.43 -1.52
C SER A 67 -10.13 -1.53 -0.49
N ARG A 68 -8.97 -2.20 -0.39
CA ARG A 68 -8.77 -3.29 0.56
C ARG A 68 -7.33 -3.35 1.03
N PHE A 69 -7.12 -3.45 2.34
CA PHE A 69 -5.80 -3.61 2.94
C PHE A 69 -5.85 -4.54 4.14
N HIS A 70 -5.82 -5.84 3.86
CA HIS A 70 -5.72 -6.89 4.87
C HIS A 70 -4.48 -7.73 4.59
N PRO A 71 -3.27 -7.22 4.89
CA PRO A 71 -2.05 -7.93 4.58
C PRO A 71 -1.81 -9.17 5.44
N GLU A 72 -2.62 -9.38 6.49
CA GLU A 72 -2.56 -10.53 7.44
C GLU A 72 -1.22 -10.76 8.14
N LEU A 73 -0.22 -9.92 7.87
CA LEU A 73 1.13 -10.00 8.42
C LEU A 73 1.17 -10.01 9.95
N TYR A 74 0.17 -9.43 10.63
CA TYR A 74 0.12 -9.44 12.10
C TYR A 74 -0.03 -10.85 12.70
N LEU A 75 -0.46 -11.84 11.90
CA LEU A 75 -0.53 -13.25 12.29
C LEU A 75 0.84 -13.93 12.26
N GLU A 76 1.79 -13.38 11.51
CA GLU A 76 3.13 -13.93 11.36
C GLU A 76 3.99 -13.66 12.60
N PRO A 77 4.92 -14.57 12.96
CA PRO A 77 5.83 -14.36 14.07
C PRO A 77 6.76 -13.17 13.80
N ASN A 78 7.08 -12.39 14.84
CA ASN A 78 8.00 -11.24 14.74
C ASN A 78 7.63 -10.23 13.64
N SER A 79 6.34 -10.04 13.39
CA SER A 79 5.81 -9.23 12.28
C SER A 79 5.49 -7.78 12.65
N LYS A 80 5.93 -7.34 13.83
CA LYS A 80 5.71 -5.97 14.29
C LYS A 80 6.19 -4.99 13.21
N TYR A 81 5.31 -4.07 12.82
CA TYR A 81 5.52 -3.06 11.78
C TYR A 81 5.46 -3.54 10.32
N MET A 82 5.38 -4.84 10.04
CA MET A 82 5.42 -5.35 8.67
C MET A 82 4.22 -4.89 7.83
N SER A 83 3.03 -4.72 8.43
CA SER A 83 1.89 -4.11 7.75
C SER A 83 2.14 -2.65 7.36
N ALA A 84 2.87 -1.88 8.18
CA ALA A 84 3.21 -0.48 7.85
C ALA A 84 4.19 -0.42 6.68
N VAL A 85 5.20 -1.30 6.68
CA VAL A 85 6.16 -1.43 5.57
C VAL A 85 5.47 -1.88 4.29
N CYS A 86 4.59 -2.88 4.38
CA CYS A 86 3.79 -3.36 3.26
C CYS A 86 2.94 -2.23 2.65
N PHE A 87 2.23 -1.46 3.50
CA PHE A 87 1.46 -0.31 3.07
C PHE A 87 2.33 0.72 2.34
N TYR A 88 3.53 1.00 2.87
CA TYR A 88 4.47 1.92 2.23
C TYR A 88 4.89 1.43 0.84
N LEU A 89 5.28 0.17 0.72
CA LEU A 89 5.75 -0.43 -0.54
C LEU A 89 4.65 -0.44 -1.62
N ILE A 90 3.41 -0.82 -1.29
CA ILE A 90 2.32 -0.85 -2.28
C ILE A 90 1.96 0.54 -2.80
N ILE A 91 2.00 1.57 -1.93
CA ILE A 91 1.70 2.94 -2.37
C ILE A 91 2.80 3.45 -3.29
N GLN A 92 4.07 3.28 -2.90
CA GLN A 92 5.20 3.73 -3.73
C GLN A 92 5.22 3.00 -5.07
N HIS A 93 5.01 1.68 -5.08
CA HIS A 93 4.95 0.89 -6.30
C HIS A 93 3.80 1.30 -7.22
N SER A 94 2.58 1.45 -6.67
CA SER A 94 1.41 1.91 -7.44
C SER A 94 1.62 3.30 -8.01
N SER A 95 2.26 4.20 -7.25
CA SER A 95 2.58 5.56 -7.70
C SER A 95 3.50 5.56 -8.93
N GLY A 96 4.45 4.61 -8.98
CA GLY A 96 5.32 4.39 -10.12
C GLY A 96 4.58 3.79 -11.31
N LEU A 97 3.82 2.71 -11.10
CA LEU A 97 3.10 1.99 -12.17
C LEU A 97 2.05 2.82 -12.89
N PHE A 98 1.34 3.69 -12.17
CA PHE A 98 0.32 4.58 -12.74
C PHE A 98 0.87 5.94 -13.17
N ALA A 99 2.17 6.20 -12.97
CA ALA A 99 2.78 7.50 -13.19
C ALA A 99 1.99 8.65 -12.54
N VAL A 100 1.46 8.43 -11.33
CA VAL A 100 0.58 9.41 -10.64
C VAL A 100 1.30 10.75 -10.47
N PRO A 101 0.60 11.90 -10.47
CA PRO A 101 1.25 13.19 -10.26
C PRO A 101 1.88 13.31 -8.86
N HIS A 102 2.70 14.33 -8.66
CA HIS A 102 3.14 14.69 -7.32
C HIS A 102 1.94 15.17 -6.51
N ALA A 103 1.92 14.84 -5.22
CA ALA A 103 0.80 15.16 -4.34
C ALA A 103 -0.56 14.53 -4.74
N CYS A 104 -0.53 13.39 -5.46
CA CYS A 104 -1.72 12.55 -5.66
C CYS A 104 -2.35 12.19 -4.30
N HIS A 105 -3.68 12.25 -4.22
CA HIS A 105 -4.41 11.90 -3.01
C HIS A 105 -4.37 10.39 -2.77
N ILE A 106 -4.34 10.00 -1.51
CA ILE A 106 -4.62 8.63 -1.08
C ILE A 106 -5.93 8.68 -0.32
N SER A 107 -6.91 7.89 -0.73
CA SER A 107 -8.19 7.78 -0.03
C SER A 107 -8.44 6.35 0.42
N LEU A 108 -9.06 6.16 1.59
CA LEU A 108 -9.49 4.85 2.05
C LEU A 108 -10.61 4.95 3.09
N GLU A 109 -11.37 3.87 3.22
CA GLU A 109 -12.38 3.72 4.26
C GLU A 109 -11.92 2.69 5.31
N THR A 110 -12.20 2.97 6.58
CA THR A 110 -11.85 2.06 7.67
C THR A 110 -12.79 2.25 8.86
N VAL A 111 -12.51 1.58 9.99
CA VAL A 111 -13.26 1.77 11.25
C VAL A 111 -12.42 2.58 12.25
N PRO A 112 -13.03 3.28 13.24
CA PRO A 112 -12.30 4.14 14.17
C PRO A 112 -11.14 3.45 14.90
N LEU A 113 -11.30 2.17 15.24
CA LEU A 113 -10.25 1.39 15.91
C LEU A 113 -8.98 1.27 15.05
N ILE A 114 -9.14 0.95 13.76
CA ILE A 114 -8.01 0.79 12.83
C ILE A 114 -7.46 2.15 12.41
N CYS A 115 -8.31 3.16 12.22
CA CYS A 115 -7.90 4.55 12.00
C CYS A 115 -6.89 5.01 13.07
N ASN A 116 -7.27 4.92 14.36
CA ASN A 116 -6.42 5.40 15.45
C ASN A 116 -5.28 4.41 15.78
N GLY A 117 -5.50 3.11 15.58
CA GLY A 117 -4.56 2.05 15.91
C GLY A 117 -3.41 1.91 14.92
N PHE A 118 -3.66 2.18 13.63
CA PHE A 118 -2.76 1.94 12.51
C PHE A 118 -2.53 3.21 11.67
N TYR A 119 -3.55 3.68 10.93
CA TYR A 119 -3.35 4.70 9.89
C TYR A 119 -2.82 6.04 10.42
N LYS A 120 -3.36 6.57 11.53
CA LYS A 120 -2.84 7.81 12.15
C LYS A 120 -1.41 7.70 12.69
N LYS A 121 -0.88 6.49 12.83
CA LYS A 121 0.50 6.24 13.27
C LYS A 121 1.48 6.16 12.11
N LEU A 122 1.01 6.08 10.86
CA LEU A 122 1.84 6.06 9.67
C LEU A 122 2.32 7.49 9.34
N LYS A 123 3.42 7.91 9.98
CA LYS A 123 3.94 9.28 9.89
C LYS A 123 4.42 9.68 8.50
N ASP A 124 4.84 8.73 7.67
CA ASP A 124 5.21 8.99 6.27
C ASP A 124 4.01 9.40 5.38
N PHE A 125 2.78 9.17 5.84
CA PHE A 125 1.56 9.48 5.10
C PHE A 125 0.74 10.61 5.74
N ASP A 126 0.77 10.73 7.08
CA ASP A 126 0.03 11.77 7.80
C ASP A 126 -1.49 11.79 7.48
N PHE A 127 -2.10 10.60 7.54
CA PHE A 127 -3.54 10.44 7.32
C PHE A 127 -4.39 11.29 8.26
N HIS A 128 -5.36 11.98 7.68
CA HIS A 128 -6.38 12.75 8.38
C HIS A 128 -7.78 12.21 8.09
N VAL A 129 -8.70 12.48 9.01
CA VAL A 129 -10.10 12.11 8.83
C VAL A 129 -10.76 13.16 7.95
N ASN A 130 -11.26 12.73 6.80
CA ASN A 130 -12.06 13.58 5.91
C ASN A 130 -13.52 13.63 6.42
N ARG A 131 -14.13 12.45 6.60
CA ARG A 131 -15.51 12.34 7.12
C ARG A 131 -15.75 11.09 7.95
N TYR A 132 -16.75 11.18 8.84
CA TYR A 132 -17.33 10.03 9.52
C TYR A 132 -18.57 9.59 8.72
N GLY A 133 -18.51 8.38 8.16
CA GLY A 133 -19.59 7.79 7.36
C GLY A 133 -20.64 7.10 8.22
N LEU A 134 -21.72 6.65 7.57
CA LEU A 134 -22.73 5.79 8.20
C LEU A 134 -22.12 4.41 8.50
N GLY A 135 -22.59 3.75 9.56
CA GLY A 135 -22.19 2.37 9.87
C GLY A 135 -20.82 2.21 10.53
N ASN A 136 -20.37 3.21 11.32
CA ASN A 136 -19.06 3.17 12.01
C ASN A 136 -17.86 3.15 11.04
N VAL A 137 -18.01 3.82 9.90
CA VAL A 137 -16.97 4.00 8.89
C VAL A 137 -16.32 5.37 9.08
N VAL A 138 -15.00 5.42 8.91
CA VAL A 138 -14.18 6.62 8.90
C VAL A 138 -13.44 6.66 7.58
N GLU A 139 -13.58 7.78 6.88
CA GLU A 139 -12.89 8.00 5.63
C GLU A 139 -11.64 8.82 5.89
N LEU A 140 -10.52 8.28 5.43
CA LEU A 140 -9.21 8.86 5.60
C LEU A 140 -8.68 9.34 4.27
N GLU A 141 -7.98 10.45 4.32
CA GLU A 141 -7.25 10.98 3.19
C GLU A 141 -5.82 11.36 3.59
N SER A 142 -4.96 11.36 2.60
CA SER A 142 -3.53 11.63 2.70
C SER A 142 -3.03 12.07 1.33
N THR A 143 -1.76 12.43 1.25
CA THR A 143 -1.10 12.79 0.00
C THR A 143 0.14 11.92 -0.21
N ILE A 144 0.38 11.48 -1.45
CA ILE A 144 1.58 10.73 -1.81
C ILE A 144 2.77 11.67 -1.85
N SER A 145 3.70 11.44 -0.93
CA SER A 145 5.08 11.92 -1.02
C SER A 145 5.88 10.92 -1.86
N LYS A 146 6.20 11.29 -3.10
CA LYS A 146 7.01 10.41 -3.96
C LYS A 146 8.42 10.30 -3.41
N CYS A 147 8.86 9.05 -3.22
CA CYS A 147 10.24 8.72 -2.92
C CYS A 147 10.80 7.92 -4.11
N SER A 148 12.08 8.13 -4.46
CA SER A 148 12.77 7.37 -5.52
C SER A 148 13.14 5.95 -5.07
N ARG A 149 12.26 5.28 -4.31
CA ARG A 149 12.53 3.96 -3.77
C ARG A 149 12.44 2.93 -4.89
N ASP A 150 13.46 2.09 -4.96
CA ASP A 150 13.41 0.94 -5.84
C ASP A 150 12.35 -0.05 -5.33
N THR A 151 11.30 -0.26 -6.12
CA THR A 151 10.24 -1.25 -5.88
C THR A 151 10.32 -2.41 -6.88
N SER A 152 11.44 -2.59 -7.59
CA SER A 152 11.64 -3.64 -8.60
C SER A 152 11.56 -5.06 -8.04
N MET A 153 11.64 -5.21 -6.72
CA MET A 153 11.48 -6.50 -6.06
C MET A 153 10.02 -6.99 -5.98
N ILE A 154 9.06 -6.13 -6.32
CA ILE A 154 7.63 -6.48 -6.41
C ILE A 154 7.36 -6.97 -7.83
N MET A 155 7.07 -8.25 -7.96
CA MET A 155 7.01 -8.95 -9.25
C MET A 155 5.59 -9.01 -9.79
N GLU A 156 5.42 -9.08 -11.11
CA GLU A 156 4.11 -9.29 -11.70
C GLU A 156 3.61 -10.71 -11.42
N HIS A 157 2.34 -10.83 -11.03
CA HIS A 157 1.65 -12.09 -10.76
C HIS A 157 0.95 -12.57 -12.03
N HIS A 158 1.19 -13.83 -12.38
CA HIS A 158 0.53 -14.49 -13.51
C HIS A 158 -0.45 -15.52 -13.00
N TYR A 159 -1.74 -15.23 -13.20
CA TYR A 159 -2.82 -16.14 -12.83
C TYR A 159 -2.75 -17.46 -13.60
N SER A 160 -3.01 -18.56 -12.89
CA SER A 160 -3.18 -19.87 -13.51
C SER A 160 -4.55 -19.98 -14.19
N PRO A 161 -4.70 -20.86 -15.20
CA PRO A 161 -6.00 -21.07 -15.85
C PRO A 161 -7.10 -21.41 -14.85
N GLY A 162 -8.15 -20.58 -14.78
CA GLY A 162 -9.30 -20.77 -13.90
C GLY A 162 -9.27 -19.95 -12.61
N GLU A 163 -8.18 -19.28 -12.28
CA GLU A 163 -8.17 -18.28 -11.22
C GLU A 163 -8.82 -16.97 -11.70
N ILE A 164 -9.57 -16.31 -10.81
CA ILE A 164 -10.28 -15.08 -11.12
C ILE A 164 -9.67 -13.93 -10.30
N PRO A 165 -9.14 -12.88 -10.96
CA PRO A 165 -8.61 -11.70 -10.29
C PRO A 165 -9.64 -11.00 -9.40
N PHE A 166 -9.18 -10.35 -8.33
CA PHE A 166 -9.98 -9.48 -7.44
C PHE A 166 -11.15 -10.17 -6.68
N MET A 167 -11.25 -11.49 -6.74
CA MET A 167 -12.40 -12.26 -6.21
C MET A 167 -12.11 -12.99 -4.89
N LYS A 168 -10.90 -12.90 -4.36
CA LYS A 168 -10.52 -13.52 -3.07
C LYS A 168 -11.02 -12.72 -1.87
#